data_AF-A0A2V7BLY0-F1
#
_entry.id   AF-A0A2V7BLY0-F1
#
_cell.length_a   1.000
_cell.length_b   1.000
_cell.length_c   1.000
_cell.angle_alpha   90.00
_cell.angle_beta   90.00
_cell.angle_gamma   90.00
#
_symmetry.space_group_name_H-M   'P 1'
#
loop_
_entity.id
_entity.type
_entity.pdbx_description
1 polymer ?
#
loop_
_entity_poly.entity_id
_entity_poly.type
_entity_poly.pdbx_seq_one_letter_code
_entity_poly.pdbx_strand_id
1 'polypeptide(L)'
;MAAIASAEFWLRLFSIGVLNLLLSGDNALVIALAVRALPKRKRVLGQVWGAVGAVVLRLVFVAIVSLLLQVPLLQLLGGALLVWIAVRLVRADTGGDGRTRHGGSLWEAIWIIIVADV
;
A
#
# COMPACT_ATOMS: atom_id res chain seq x y z
N MET A 1 -15.49 -9.48 -24.60
CA MET A 1 -14.21 -9.23 -25.30
C MET A 1 -14.07 -7.81 -25.88
N ALA A 2 -15.13 -7.00 -26.05
CA ALA A 2 -15.02 -5.62 -26.54
C ALA A 2 -14.44 -4.59 -25.54
N ALA A 3 -14.42 -4.91 -24.24
CA ALA A 3 -14.02 -3.97 -23.19
C ALA A 3 -12.51 -3.64 -23.18
N ILE A 4 -11.65 -4.54 -23.67
CA ILE A 4 -10.18 -4.37 -23.65
C ILE A 4 -9.67 -3.53 -24.84
N ALA A 5 -10.49 -3.34 -25.86
CA ALA A 5 -10.16 -2.55 -27.05
C ALA A 5 -10.64 -1.09 -26.95
N SER A 6 -11.41 -0.73 -25.91
CA SER A 6 -11.91 0.63 -25.75
C SER A 6 -10.84 1.56 -25.19
N ALA A 7 -10.78 2.79 -25.69
CA ALA A 7 -9.88 3.82 -25.16
C ALA A 7 -10.16 4.11 -23.68
N GLU A 8 -11.42 4.01 -23.25
CA GLU A 8 -11.82 4.20 -21.86
C GLU A 8 -11.17 3.19 -20.91
N PHE A 9 -11.03 1.93 -21.31
CA PHE A 9 -10.37 0.91 -20.48
C PHE A 9 -8.89 1.26 -20.25
N TRP A 10 -8.17 1.62 -21.30
CA TRP A 10 -6.76 2.02 -21.21
C TRP A 10 -6.58 3.32 -20.44
N LEU A 11 -7.50 4.28 -20.59
CA LEU A 11 -7.51 5.52 -19.80
C LEU A 11 -7.74 5.24 -18.31
N ARG A 12 -8.73 4.43 -17.94
CA ARG A 12 -8.97 4.05 -16.54
C ARG A 12 -7.80 3.29 -15.94
N LEU A 13 -7.21 2.34 -16.68
CA LEU A 13 -6.03 1.59 -16.26
C LEU A 13 -4.83 2.53 -16.03
N PHE A 14 -4.61 3.47 -16.95
CA PHE A 14 -3.56 4.47 -16.82
C PHE A 14 -3.80 5.39 -15.62
N SER A 15 -5.02 5.89 -15.42
CA SER A 15 -5.37 6.71 -14.25
C SER A 15 -5.14 5.98 -12.93
N ILE A 16 -5.52 4.70 -12.85
CA ILE A 16 -5.23 3.87 -11.66
C ILE A 16 -3.72 3.70 -11.49
N GLY A 17 -2.96 3.49 -12.56
CA GLY A 17 -1.49 3.42 -12.52
C GLY A 17 -0.86 4.70 -12.00
N VAL A 18 -1.29 5.86 -12.51
CA VAL A 18 -0.81 7.18 -12.08
C VAL A 18 -1.19 7.47 -10.63
N LEU A 19 -2.43 7.19 -10.22
CA LEU A 19 -2.87 7.37 -8.83
C LEU A 19 -2.07 6.49 -7.87
N ASN A 20 -1.83 5.23 -8.23
CA ASN A 20 -0.97 4.35 -7.45
C ASN A 20 0.45 4.88 -7.37
N LEU A 21 1.01 5.42 -8.46
CA LEU A 21 2.36 5.99 -8.45
C LEU A 21 2.46 7.25 -7.58
N LEU A 22 1.47 8.15 -7.65
CA LEU A 22 1.39 9.36 -6.83
C LEU A 22 1.29 9.04 -5.33
N LEU A 23 0.52 8.01 -4.99
CA LEU A 23 0.24 7.61 -3.61
C LEU A 23 1.25 6.60 -3.06
N SER A 24 2.21 6.10 -3.85
CA SER A 24 3.15 5.03 -3.44
C SER A 24 4.45 5.55 -2.80
N GLY A 25 4.59 6.87 -2.63
CA GLY A 25 5.84 7.47 -2.13
C GLY A 25 6.28 6.94 -0.75
N ASP A 26 5.33 6.71 0.14
CA ASP A 26 5.49 6.11 1.47
C ASP A 26 5.68 4.58 1.40
N ASN A 27 4.86 3.88 0.61
CA ASN A 27 4.87 2.41 0.54
C ASN A 27 6.15 1.89 -0.14
N ALA A 28 6.66 2.59 -1.15
CA ALA A 28 7.96 2.28 -1.77
C ALA A 28 9.13 2.48 -0.79
N LEU A 29 9.05 3.50 0.07
CA LEU A 29 10.06 3.75 1.11
C LEU A 29 10.06 2.62 2.15
N VAL A 30 8.89 2.17 2.61
CA VAL A 30 8.80 1.05 3.56
C VAL A 30 9.31 -0.26 2.95
N ILE A 31 8.96 -0.56 1.70
CA ILE A 31 9.51 -1.71 0.97
C ILE A 31 11.04 -1.63 0.92
N ALA A 32 11.60 -0.46 0.57
CA ALA A 32 13.04 -0.25 0.48
C ALA A 32 13.77 -0.38 1.82
N LEU A 33 13.13 0.02 2.93
CA LEU A 33 13.64 -0.12 4.29
C LEU A 33 13.55 -1.57 4.78
N ALA A 34 12.44 -2.27 4.53
CA ALA A 34 12.22 -3.66 4.92
C ALA A 34 13.23 -4.60 4.25
N VAL A 35 13.49 -4.42 2.95
CA VAL A 35 14.46 -5.23 2.20
C VAL A 35 15.92 -4.79 2.38
N ARG A 36 16.18 -3.68 3.11
CA ARG A 36 17.55 -3.18 3.36
C ARG A 36 18.41 -4.17 4.14
N ALA A 37 17.79 -5.00 4.98
CA ALA A 37 18.48 -6.02 5.77
C ALA A 37 18.86 -7.27 4.96
N LEU A 38 18.37 -7.43 3.72
CA LEU A 38 18.65 -8.60 2.90
C LEU A 38 20.00 -8.50 2.17
N PRO A 39 20.69 -9.64 1.94
CA PRO A 39 21.92 -9.69 1.14
C PRO A 39 21.71 -9.08 -0.25
N LYS A 40 22.72 -8.38 -0.80
CA LYS A 40 22.61 -7.64 -2.09
C LYS A 40 21.99 -8.46 -3.23
N ARG A 41 22.28 -9.77 -3.29
CA ARG A 41 21.72 -10.68 -4.31
C ARG A 41 20.21 -10.98 -4.14
N LYS A 42 19.65 -10.89 -2.93
CA LYS A 42 18.23 -11.17 -2.64
C LYS A 42 17.38 -9.91 -2.51
N ARG A 43 18.01 -8.73 -2.40
CA ARG A 43 17.33 -7.45 -2.20
C ARG A 43 16.39 -7.09 -3.35
N VAL A 44 16.83 -7.26 -4.60
CA VAL A 44 16.00 -7.02 -5.79
C VAL A 44 14.80 -7.97 -5.82
N LEU A 45 15.03 -9.25 -5.49
CA LEU A 45 13.94 -10.23 -5.41
C LEU A 45 12.92 -9.84 -4.33
N GLY A 46 13.39 -9.42 -3.16
CA GLY A 46 12.53 -8.94 -2.07
C GLY A 46 11.74 -7.69 -2.45
N GLN A 47 12.33 -6.76 -3.20
CA GLN A 47 11.64 -5.57 -3.71
C GLN A 47 10.54 -5.94 -4.69
N VAL A 48 10.83 -6.83 -5.65
CA VAL A 48 9.86 -7.26 -6.66
C VAL A 48 8.71 -8.03 -6.01
N TRP A 49 9.00 -9.02 -5.17
CA TRP A 49 7.95 -9.78 -4.48
C TRP A 49 7.16 -8.94 -3.49
N GLY A 50 7.82 -8.01 -2.80
CA GLY A 50 7.16 -7.04 -1.91
C GLY A 50 6.21 -6.12 -2.67
N ALA A 51 6.66 -5.55 -3.79
CA ALA A 51 5.84 -4.68 -4.62
C ALA A 51 4.66 -5.43 -5.27
N VAL A 52 4.91 -6.63 -5.82
CA VAL A 52 3.84 -7.46 -6.40
C VAL A 52 2.82 -7.85 -5.33
N GLY A 53 3.27 -8.26 -4.15
CA GLY A 53 2.40 -8.59 -3.02
C GLY A 53 1.54 -7.41 -2.58
N ALA A 54 2.13 -6.23 -2.41
CA ALA A 54 1.44 -4.99 -2.09
C ALA A 54 0.37 -4.64 -3.13
N VAL A 55 0.71 -4.67 -4.43
CA VAL A 55 -0.24 -4.40 -5.51
C VAL A 55 -1.40 -5.40 -5.52
N VAL A 56 -1.12 -6.69 -5.36
CA VAL A 56 -2.18 -7.72 -5.31
C VAL A 56 -3.11 -7.49 -4.13
N LEU A 57 -2.54 -7.24 -2.95
CA LEU A 57 -3.31 -6.96 -1.73
C LEU A 57 -4.18 -5.71 -1.91
N ARG A 58 -3.63 -4.65 -2.51
CA ARG A 58 -4.36 -3.43 -2.85
C ARG A 58 -5.54 -3.70 -3.79
N LEU A 59 -5.36 -4.51 -4.84
CA LEU A 59 -6.45 -4.87 -5.75
C LEU A 59 -7.55 -5.64 -5.03
N VAL A 60 -7.18 -6.55 -4.14
CA VAL A 60 -8.14 -7.31 -3.31
C VAL A 60 -8.91 -6.36 -2.39
N PHE A 61 -8.25 -5.46 -1.68
CA PHE A 61 -8.93 -4.49 -0.82
C PHE A 61 -9.82 -3.53 -1.61
N VAL A 62 -9.36 -3.01 -2.76
CA VAL A 62 -10.20 -2.16 -3.61
C VAL A 62 -11.45 -2.92 -4.05
N ALA A 63 -11.35 -4.19 -4.40
CA ALA A 63 -12.51 -5.01 -4.74
C ALA A 63 -13.46 -5.15 -3.54
N ILE A 64 -12.95 -5.48 -2.35
CA ILE A 64 -13.74 -5.61 -1.11
C ILE A 64 -14.41 -4.27 -0.75
N VAL A 65 -13.65 -3.17 -0.74
CA VAL A 65 -14.14 -1.83 -0.43
C VAL A 65 -15.18 -1.39 -1.45
N SER A 66 -14.99 -1.69 -2.74
CA SER A 66 -15.98 -1.37 -3.78
C SER A 66 -17.32 -2.07 -3.54
N LEU A 67 -17.30 -3.30 -3.01
CA LEU A 67 -18.51 -4.00 -2.59
C LEU A 67 -19.12 -3.34 -1.33
N LEU A 68 -18.28 -2.99 -0.35
CA LEU A 68 -18.72 -2.35 0.90
C LEU A 68 -19.35 -0.97 0.67
N LEU A 69 -18.79 -0.18 -0.25
CA LEU A 69 -19.25 1.17 -0.60
C LEU A 69 -20.61 1.20 -1.33
N GLN A 70 -21.18 0.05 -1.66
CA GLN A 70 -22.58 -0.02 -2.08
C GLN A 70 -23.53 0.37 -0.94
N VAL A 71 -23.08 0.32 0.32
CA VAL A 71 -23.82 0.80 1.47
C VAL A 71 -23.82 2.34 1.47
N PRO A 72 -24.99 3.00 1.40
CA PRO A 72 -25.05 4.46 1.44
C PRO A 72 -24.49 4.98 2.76
N LEU A 73 -23.88 6.18 2.74
CA LEU A 73 -23.19 6.83 3.87
C LEU A 73 -21.88 6.18 4.34
N LEU A 74 -21.55 4.96 3.93
CA LEU A 74 -20.27 4.33 4.31
C LEU A 74 -19.06 5.10 3.77
N GLN A 75 -19.18 5.66 2.56
CA GLN A 75 -18.14 6.51 1.97
C GLN A 75 -17.90 7.79 2.79
N LEU A 76 -18.97 8.37 3.35
CA LEU A 76 -18.88 9.57 4.17
C LEU A 76 -18.18 9.27 5.50
N LEU A 77 -18.54 8.16 6.14
CA LEU A 77 -17.89 7.69 7.37
C LEU A 77 -16.42 7.34 7.14
N GLY A 78 -16.11 6.63 6.05
CA GLY A 78 -14.73 6.31 5.66
C GLY A 78 -13.90 7.57 5.41
N GLY A 79 -14.44 8.55 4.68
CA GLY A 79 -13.79 9.85 4.46
C GLY A 79 -13.56 10.63 5.76
N ALA A 80 -14.55 10.68 6.65
CA ALA A 80 -14.42 11.34 7.95
C ALA A 80 -13.34 10.67 8.83
N LEU A 81 -13.29 9.34 8.82
CA LEU A 81 -12.26 8.57 9.53
C LEU A 81 -10.86 8.88 9.00
N LEU A 82 -10.68 8.97 7.67
CA LEU A 82 -9.41 9.32 7.06
C LEU A 82 -8.96 10.73 7.44
N VAL A 83 -9.87 11.71 7.44
CA VAL A 83 -9.56 13.08 7.91
C VAL A 83 -9.14 13.07 9.37
N TRP A 84 -9.83 12.30 10.22
CA TRP A 84 -9.46 12.16 11.62
C TRP A 84 -8.07 11.52 11.81
N ILE A 85 -7.75 10.45 11.06
CA ILE A 85 -6.42 9.82 11.07
C ILE A 85 -5.35 10.84 10.62
N ALA A 86 -5.59 11.57 9.53
CA ALA A 86 -4.65 12.57 9.02
C ALA A 86 -4.36 13.67 10.05
N VAL A 87 -5.39 14.20 10.72
CA VAL A 87 -5.23 15.20 11.78
C VAL A 87 -4.48 14.62 12.98
N ARG A 88 -4.80 13.38 13.37
CA ARG A 88 -4.12 12.69 14.47
C ARG A 88 -2.65 12.43 14.17
N LEU A 89 -2.31 12.08 12.93
CA LEU A 89 -0.93 11.84 12.50
C LEU A 89 -0.10 13.12 12.52
N VAL A 90 -0.65 14.24 12.05
CA VAL A 90 0.02 15.55 12.08
C VAL A 90 0.23 16.06 13.52
N ARG A 91 -0.68 15.72 14.45
CA ARG A 91 -0.60 16.12 15.85
C ARG A 91 0.15 15.13 16.76
N ALA A 92 0.54 13.97 16.26
CA ALA A 92 1.28 13.00 17.04
C ALA A 92 2.73 13.48 17.20
N ASP A 93 3.06 14.05 18.36
CA ASP A 93 4.44 14.30 18.74
C ASP A 93 5.20 12.96 18.81
N THR A 94 6.32 12.88 18.08
CA THR A 94 7.23 11.73 18.00
C THR A 94 7.97 11.49 19.33
N GLY A 95 7.25 11.17 20.39
CA GLY A 95 7.78 10.79 21.69
C GLY A 95 7.71 9.27 21.94
N GLY A 96 8.86 8.58 21.82
CA GLY A 96 9.15 7.31 22.49
C GLY A 96 8.72 6.01 21.77
N ASP A 97 9.67 5.29 21.18
CA ASP A 97 10.43 4.20 21.83
C ASP A 97 11.00 3.21 20.79
N GLY A 98 12.33 3.10 20.81
CA GLY A 98 13.08 2.20 19.95
C GLY A 98 12.97 0.74 20.38
N ARG A 99 12.73 -0.14 19.40
CA ARG A 99 13.30 -1.50 19.39
C ARG A 99 13.32 -2.09 17.98
N THR A 100 14.29 -1.66 17.18
CA THR A 100 14.69 -2.32 15.94
C THR A 100 15.45 -3.62 16.26
N ARG A 101 14.72 -4.70 16.55
CA ARG A 101 15.30 -6.04 16.60
C ARG A 101 15.68 -6.46 15.18
N HIS A 102 16.99 -6.54 14.95
CA HIS A 102 17.59 -6.99 13.71
C HIS A 102 17.54 -8.53 13.61
N GLY A 103 16.99 -9.03 12.50
CA GLY A 103 17.03 -10.46 12.14
C GLY A 103 16.10 -10.87 10.98
N GLY A 104 15.81 -9.97 10.05
CA GLY A 104 14.72 -10.09 9.07
C GLY A 104 14.85 -11.24 8.07
N SER A 105 14.11 -12.32 8.27
CA SER A 105 13.83 -13.29 7.20
C SER A 105 13.00 -12.63 6.08
N LEU A 106 12.98 -13.22 4.88
CA LEU A 106 12.18 -12.72 3.75
C LEU A 106 10.69 -12.60 4.12
N TRP A 107 10.22 -13.46 5.03
CA TRP A 107 8.88 -13.44 5.60
C TRP A 107 8.60 -12.22 6.47
N GLU A 108 9.57 -11.80 7.28
CA GLU A 108 9.45 -10.63 8.15
C GLU A 108 9.43 -9.33 7.33
N ALA A 109 10.21 -9.29 6.24
CA ALA A 109 10.14 -8.19 5.27
C ALA A 109 8.75 -8.11 4.60
N ILE A 110 8.18 -9.25 4.19
CA ILE A 110 6.82 -9.30 3.62
C ILE A 110 5.79 -8.83 4.64
N TRP A 111 5.90 -9.25 5.90
CA TRP A 111 4.97 -8.84 6.96
C TRP A 111 5.02 -7.34 7.25
N ILE A 112 6.21 -6.75 7.34
CA ILE A 112 6.39 -5.29 7.51
C ILE A 112 5.77 -4.51 6.35
N ILE A 113 5.90 -5.03 5.12
CA ILE A 113 5.31 -4.41 3.92
C ILE A 113 3.78 -4.47 3.97
N ILE A 114 3.20 -5.62 4.34
CA ILE A 114 1.74 -5.78 4.44
C ILE A 114 1.14 -4.88 5.50
N VAL A 115 1.77 -4.78 6.68
CA VAL A 115 1.26 -3.96 7.79
C VAL A 115 1.38 -2.46 7.49
N ALA A 116 2.35 -2.04 6.68
CA ALA A 116 2.51 -0.64 6.32
C ALA A 116 1.66 -0.19 5.11
N ASP A 117 1.26 -1.13 4.25
CA ASP A 117 0.46 -0.84 3.04
C ASP A 117 -1.07 -0.96 3.28
N VAL A 118 -1.49 -1.54 4.43
CA VAL A 118 -2.87 -1.52 4.95
C VAL A 118 -3.17 -0.22 5.68
#